data_AF-A0A6M7WHC5-F1
#
_entry.id   AF-A0A6M7WHC5-F1
#
_cell.length_a   1.000
_cell.length_b   1.000
_cell.length_c   1.000
_cell.angle_alpha   90.00
_cell.angle_beta   90.00
_cell.angle_gamma   90.00
#
_symmetry.space_group_name_H-M   'P 1'
#
loop_
_entity.id
_entity.type
_entity.pdbx_description
1 polymer ?
#
loop_
_entity_poly.entity_id
_entity_poly.type
_entity_poly.pdbx_seq_one_letter_code
_entity_poly.pdbx_strand_id
1 'polypeptide(L)'
;MTNLLYKIFVPRNEYLPGGLLNRREEYDFALVDDWDGNNAKAIAPSTLRSMQSIISEFGTWDHIVEISPGRDGSISATWEDGNGHYVYLSIGDDKTLHLYNGDNGQKKWEGVSLVTDRRILARLQEAFSYWRPLAGRSFSYTFTSQPRPVIPLPIRTKSQPSIAIPA
;
A
#
# COMPACT_ATOMS: atom_id res chain seq x y z
N MET A 1 18.68 -16.66 17.31
CA MET A 1 17.36 -16.30 16.76
C MET A 1 17.60 -15.76 15.37
N THR A 2 17.21 -16.52 14.35
CA THR A 2 17.51 -16.21 12.95
C THR A 2 16.41 -15.29 12.42
N ASN A 3 16.74 -14.03 12.11
CA ASN A 3 15.82 -13.11 11.43
C ASN A 3 15.53 -13.66 10.03
N LEU A 4 14.46 -14.42 9.87
CA LEU A 4 13.89 -14.75 8.57
C LEU A 4 13.25 -13.47 8.02
N LEU A 5 14.05 -12.68 7.32
CA LEU A 5 13.53 -11.74 6.33
C LEU A 5 12.82 -12.58 5.26
N TYR A 6 11.50 -12.64 5.32
CA TYR A 6 10.68 -13.23 4.26
C TYR A 6 10.81 -12.34 3.01
N LYS A 7 11.87 -12.57 2.23
CA LYS A 7 12.00 -12.04 0.87
C LYS A 7 11.31 -13.01 -0.07
N ILE A 8 10.20 -12.59 -0.65
CA ILE A 8 9.46 -13.38 -1.62
C ILE A 8 9.92 -12.94 -3.00
N PHE A 9 10.77 -13.76 -3.62
CA PHE A 9 11.24 -13.54 -4.97
C PHE A 9 10.15 -13.91 -5.97
N VAL A 10 9.77 -12.97 -6.84
CA VAL A 10 8.90 -13.25 -7.97
C VAL A 10 9.76 -13.76 -9.13
N PRO A 11 9.49 -14.96 -9.70
CA PRO A 11 10.22 -15.45 -10.87
C PRO A 11 10.00 -14.54 -12.09
N ARG A 12 11.09 -14.16 -12.75
CA ARG A 12 11.23 -13.06 -13.72
C ARG A 12 10.42 -13.17 -15.03
N ASN A 13 9.64 -14.24 -15.27
CA ASN A 13 9.19 -14.61 -16.62
C ASN A 13 7.70 -14.94 -16.82
N GLU A 14 6.81 -14.67 -15.86
CA GLU A 14 5.37 -14.88 -16.07
C GLU A 14 4.59 -13.56 -16.04
N TYR A 15 4.22 -13.12 -17.25
CA TYR A 15 3.27 -12.04 -17.48
C TYR A 15 1.87 -12.55 -17.07
N LEU A 16 1.49 -12.33 -15.80
CA LEU A 16 0.19 -12.76 -15.29
C LEU A 16 -0.74 -11.54 -15.16
N PRO A 17 -1.75 -11.38 -16.04
CA PRO A 17 -2.73 -10.31 -15.90
C PRO A 17 -3.51 -10.51 -14.59
N GLY A 18 -3.60 -9.48 -13.73
CA GLY A 18 -4.32 -9.68 -12.47
C GLY A 18 -4.25 -8.67 -11.32
N GLY A 19 -3.21 -7.85 -11.25
CA GLY A 19 -3.05 -6.94 -10.11
C GLY A 19 -2.63 -7.61 -8.80
N LEU A 20 -2.58 -6.82 -7.71
CA LEU A 20 -2.15 -7.25 -6.37
C LEU A 20 -2.98 -8.43 -5.87
N LEU A 21 -4.28 -8.40 -6.17
CA LEU A 21 -5.25 -9.41 -5.74
C LEU A 21 -5.00 -10.79 -6.35
N ASN A 22 -4.39 -10.87 -7.54
CA ASN A 22 -4.01 -12.15 -8.14
C ASN A 22 -2.71 -12.70 -7.58
N ARG A 23 -1.93 -11.88 -6.86
CA ARG A 23 -0.75 -12.29 -6.10
C ARG A 23 -1.00 -12.35 -4.61
N ARG A 24 -2.27 -12.45 -4.22
CA ARG A 24 -2.68 -12.52 -2.82
C ARG A 24 -1.98 -13.64 -2.06
N GLU A 25 -1.74 -14.77 -2.70
CA GLU A 25 -1.01 -15.90 -2.10
C GLU A 25 0.40 -15.51 -1.60
N GLU A 26 1.05 -14.50 -2.21
CA GLU A 26 2.36 -14.00 -1.80
C GLU A 26 2.30 -13.23 -0.47
N TYR A 27 1.14 -12.76 -0.03
CA TYR A 27 1.04 -11.91 1.18
C TYR A 27 -0.17 -12.21 2.08
N ASP A 28 -0.96 -13.26 1.80
CA ASP A 28 -2.16 -13.59 2.57
C ASP A 28 -1.84 -13.89 4.04
N PHE A 29 -0.66 -14.47 4.30
CA PHE A 29 -0.17 -14.70 5.67
C PHE A 29 0.00 -13.39 6.44
N ALA A 30 0.30 -12.27 5.77
CA ALA A 30 0.50 -10.97 6.40
C ALA A 30 -0.81 -10.19 6.63
N LEU A 31 -1.97 -10.82 6.36
CA LEU A 31 -3.29 -10.24 6.64
C LEU A 31 -3.80 -10.55 8.06
N VAL A 32 -3.03 -11.31 8.84
CA VAL A 32 -3.28 -11.58 10.26
C VAL A 32 -2.19 -10.96 11.11
N ASP A 33 -2.51 -10.55 12.33
CA ASP A 33 -1.52 -10.06 13.28
C ASP A 33 -0.58 -11.20 13.71
N ASP A 34 0.63 -10.83 14.14
CA ASP A 34 1.71 -11.70 14.59
C ASP A 34 2.11 -12.79 13.57
N TRP A 35 1.99 -12.48 12.27
CA TRP A 35 2.29 -13.42 11.19
C TRP A 35 3.76 -13.88 11.15
N ASP A 36 4.67 -13.13 11.78
CA ASP A 36 6.10 -13.46 11.90
C ASP A 36 6.49 -14.02 13.28
N GLY A 37 5.53 -14.20 14.20
CA GLY A 37 5.77 -14.60 15.59
C GLY A 37 6.54 -13.56 16.42
N ASN A 38 6.64 -12.32 15.94
CA ASN A 38 7.34 -11.21 16.58
C ASN A 38 6.49 -9.92 16.64
N ASN A 39 5.18 -10.05 16.85
CA ASN A 39 4.19 -8.97 16.91
C ASN A 39 4.12 -8.12 15.62
N ALA A 40 4.34 -8.72 14.45
CA ALA A 40 4.05 -8.00 13.20
C ALA A 40 2.57 -7.62 13.12
N LYS A 41 2.28 -6.44 12.60
CA LYS A 41 0.92 -5.96 12.39
C LYS A 41 0.37 -6.48 11.06
N ALA A 42 -0.91 -6.84 11.04
CA ALA A 42 -1.62 -7.18 9.82
C ALA A 42 -1.63 -6.00 8.82
N ILE A 43 -1.48 -6.31 7.53
CA ILE A 43 -1.69 -5.31 6.48
C ILE A 43 -3.16 -4.93 6.43
N ALA A 44 -3.45 -3.65 6.67
CA ALA A 44 -4.82 -3.15 6.60
C ALA A 44 -5.36 -3.23 5.16
N PRO A 45 -6.66 -3.58 4.96
CA PRO A 45 -7.27 -3.58 3.62
C PRO A 45 -7.19 -2.24 2.88
N SER A 46 -7.14 -1.13 3.62
CA SER A 46 -6.93 0.21 3.03
C SER A 46 -5.54 0.36 2.42
N THR A 47 -4.51 -0.19 3.05
CA THR A 47 -3.12 -0.17 2.57
C THR A 47 -3.01 -0.91 1.23
N LEU A 48 -3.61 -2.10 1.14
CA LEU A 48 -3.68 -2.87 -0.11
C LEU A 48 -4.39 -2.10 -1.24
N ARG A 49 -5.53 -1.46 -0.92
CA ARG A 49 -6.26 -0.64 -1.90
C ARG A 49 -5.46 0.56 -2.36
N SER A 50 -4.71 1.21 -1.47
CA SER A 50 -3.82 2.32 -1.81
C SER A 50 -2.67 1.86 -2.72
N MET A 51 -2.01 0.75 -2.39
CA MET A 51 -0.98 0.16 -3.24
C MET A 51 -1.54 -0.21 -4.62
N GLN A 52 -2.65 -0.95 -4.68
CA GLN A 52 -3.31 -1.30 -5.92
C GLN A 52 -3.65 -0.05 -6.76
N SER A 53 -4.16 1.01 -6.14
CA SER A 53 -4.51 2.25 -6.86
C SER A 53 -3.28 2.92 -7.45
N ILE A 54 -2.20 3.05 -6.68
CA ILE A 54 -0.93 3.65 -7.15
C ILE A 54 -0.31 2.83 -8.29
N ILE A 55 -0.28 1.51 -8.17
CA ILE A 55 0.26 0.66 -9.24
C ILE A 55 -0.60 0.73 -10.49
N SER A 56 -1.92 0.70 -10.36
CA SER A 56 -2.84 0.84 -11.50
C SER A 56 -2.66 2.19 -12.22
N GLU A 57 -2.45 3.26 -11.47
CA GLU A 57 -2.43 4.61 -12.01
C GLU A 57 -1.06 5.04 -12.55
N PHE A 58 0.01 4.85 -11.78
CA PHE A 58 1.36 5.23 -12.18
C PHE A 58 2.21 4.05 -12.65
N GLY A 59 2.11 2.95 -11.92
CA GLY A 59 2.99 1.81 -12.11
C GLY A 59 2.60 0.91 -13.27
N THR A 60 3.27 -0.23 -13.30
CA THR A 60 2.91 -1.39 -14.12
C THR A 60 2.98 -2.64 -13.23
N TRP A 61 2.23 -3.67 -13.60
CA TRP A 61 2.37 -5.00 -12.99
C TRP A 61 3.55 -5.75 -13.57
N ASP A 62 3.96 -5.35 -14.78
CA ASP A 62 5.13 -5.83 -15.45
C ASP A 62 6.36 -5.33 -14.69
N HIS A 63 7.43 -6.11 -14.64
CA HIS A 63 8.66 -5.75 -13.94
C HIS A 63 8.57 -5.70 -12.41
N ILE A 64 7.44 -6.02 -11.77
CA ILE A 64 7.42 -6.27 -10.32
C ILE A 64 8.20 -7.55 -10.03
N VAL A 65 9.32 -7.41 -9.33
CA VAL A 65 10.21 -8.52 -8.95
C VAL A 65 10.05 -8.96 -7.50
N GLU A 66 9.44 -8.13 -6.66
CA GLU A 66 9.24 -8.42 -5.24
C GLU A 66 8.01 -7.68 -4.70
N ILE A 67 7.21 -8.36 -3.88
CA ILE A 67 6.19 -7.78 -3.01
C ILE A 67 6.49 -8.29 -1.60
N SER A 68 6.66 -7.36 -0.65
CA SER A 68 7.12 -7.69 0.69
C SER A 68 6.30 -6.98 1.77
N PRO A 69 5.70 -7.72 2.72
CA PRO A 69 5.01 -7.15 3.86
C PRO A 69 5.99 -6.55 4.88
N GLY A 70 5.64 -5.40 5.46
CA GLY A 70 6.35 -4.80 6.58
C GLY A 70 5.76 -5.22 7.92
N ARG A 71 6.60 -5.28 8.97
CA ARG A 71 6.17 -5.62 10.34
C ARG A 71 5.25 -4.57 10.97
N ASP A 72 5.22 -3.37 10.42
CA ASP A 72 4.37 -2.25 10.83
C ASP A 72 3.00 -2.22 10.12
N GLY A 73 2.68 -3.25 9.33
CA GLY A 73 1.45 -3.30 8.54
C GLY A 73 1.54 -2.54 7.21
N SER A 74 2.76 -2.12 6.83
CA SER A 74 3.04 -1.62 5.49
C SER A 74 3.12 -2.75 4.46
N ILE A 75 2.99 -2.39 3.19
CA ILE A 75 3.31 -3.27 2.07
C ILE A 75 4.23 -2.54 1.12
N SER A 76 5.23 -3.26 0.62
CA SER A 76 6.18 -2.74 -0.34
C SER A 76 6.19 -3.55 -1.64
N ALA A 77 6.53 -2.88 -2.73
CA ALA A 77 6.71 -3.47 -4.04
C ALA A 77 7.96 -2.90 -4.71
N THR A 78 8.65 -3.76 -5.46
CA THR A 78 9.90 -3.42 -6.15
C THR A 78 9.77 -3.72 -7.64
N TRP A 79 10.18 -2.77 -8.47
CA TRP A 79 10.25 -2.90 -9.92
C TRP A 79 11.70 -2.92 -10.39
N GLU A 80 12.02 -3.83 -11.31
CA GLU A 80 13.30 -3.88 -11.99
C GLU A 80 13.15 -4.38 -13.44
N ASP A 81 13.77 -3.70 -14.40
CA ASP A 81 13.65 -4.02 -15.83
C ASP A 81 14.81 -4.83 -16.42
N GLY A 82 15.81 -5.16 -15.60
CA GLY A 82 17.03 -5.86 -16.03
C GLY A 82 18.01 -5.00 -16.83
N ASN A 83 17.63 -3.78 -17.24
CA ASN A 83 18.53 -2.76 -17.81
C ASN A 83 19.07 -1.81 -16.72
N GLY A 84 18.59 -1.98 -15.49
CA GLY A 84 19.06 -1.28 -14.32
C GLY A 84 18.10 -0.28 -13.73
N HIS A 85 16.95 -0.04 -14.34
CA HIS A 85 15.95 0.83 -13.74
C HIS A 85 15.35 0.12 -12.52
N TYR A 86 15.34 0.82 -11.39
CA TYR A 86 14.87 0.30 -10.12
C TYR A 86 13.91 1.30 -9.47
N VAL A 87 12.76 0.81 -9.04
CA VAL A 87 11.82 1.55 -8.19
C VAL A 87 11.43 0.69 -7.01
N TYR A 88 11.47 1.28 -5.81
CA TYR A 88 10.90 0.71 -4.60
C TYR A 88 9.82 1.63 -4.07
N LEU A 89 8.68 1.06 -3.74
CA LEU A 89 7.55 1.77 -3.16
C LEU A 89 7.09 1.02 -1.92
N SER A 90 6.89 1.73 -0.82
CA SER A 90 6.26 1.20 0.40
C SER A 90 5.12 2.11 0.84
N ILE A 91 4.02 1.51 1.29
CA ILE A 91 2.85 2.23 1.81
C ILE A 91 2.48 1.66 3.18
N GLY A 92 2.42 2.54 4.18
CA GLY A 92 1.97 2.25 5.54
C GLY A 92 0.46 2.38 5.72
N ASP A 93 -0.03 1.89 6.85
CA ASP A 93 -1.45 1.96 7.23
C ASP A 93 -1.92 3.39 7.54
N ASP A 94 -0.99 4.22 8.00
CA ASP A 94 -1.12 5.66 8.23
C ASP A 94 -1.15 6.49 6.93
N LYS A 95 -1.09 5.81 5.77
CA LYS A 95 -0.99 6.40 4.43
C LYS A 95 0.32 7.15 4.18
N THR A 96 1.37 6.83 4.92
CA THR A 96 2.73 7.23 4.57
C THR A 96 3.18 6.39 3.38
N LEU A 97 3.86 7.04 2.45
CA LEU A 97 4.40 6.48 1.23
C LEU A 97 5.90 6.79 1.20
N HIS A 98 6.71 5.73 1.16
CA HIS A 98 8.14 5.80 0.89
C HIS A 98 8.36 5.43 -0.57
N LEU A 99 9.01 6.32 -1.31
CA LEU A 99 9.44 6.04 -2.69
C LEU A 99 10.95 6.16 -2.75
N TYR A 100 11.55 5.21 -3.45
CA TYR A 100 12.95 5.23 -3.84
C TYR A 100 13.04 4.87 -5.32
N ASN A 101 13.85 5.59 -6.10
CA ASN A 101 14.18 5.18 -7.46
C ASN A 101 15.66 5.42 -7.79
N GLY A 102 16.18 4.62 -8.71
CA GLY A 102 17.57 4.70 -9.14
C GLY A 102 17.85 3.86 -10.39
N ASP A 103 19.07 3.96 -10.88
CA ASP A 103 19.58 3.15 -12.00
C ASP A 103 20.83 2.38 -11.54
N ASN A 104 20.91 1.07 -11.79
CA ASN A 104 22.08 0.20 -11.56
C ASN A 104 22.95 0.61 -10.34
N GLY A 105 22.31 0.71 -9.17
CA GLY A 105 22.98 1.02 -7.91
C GLY A 105 23.25 2.51 -7.64
N GLN A 106 22.86 3.42 -8.52
CA GLN A 106 22.91 4.86 -8.30
C GLN A 106 21.52 5.40 -7.95
N LYS A 107 21.40 5.93 -6.73
CA LYS A 107 20.21 6.59 -6.23
C LYS A 107 19.93 7.87 -7.03
N LYS A 108 18.73 7.97 -7.60
CA LYS A 108 18.24 9.21 -8.23
C LYS A 108 17.41 10.02 -7.25
N TRP A 109 16.51 9.36 -6.50
CA TRP A 109 15.66 10.05 -5.55
C TRP A 109 15.16 9.09 -4.44
N GLU A 110 14.96 9.64 -3.24
CA GLU A 110 14.28 8.97 -2.13
C GLU A 110 13.50 10.02 -1.35
N GLY A 111 12.33 9.65 -0.88
CA GLY A 111 11.56 10.51 -0.01
C GLY A 111 10.29 9.85 0.51
N VAL A 112 9.69 10.57 1.45
CA VAL A 112 8.59 10.10 2.29
C VAL A 112 7.52 11.17 2.27
N SER A 113 6.27 10.79 2.00
CA SER A 113 5.15 11.72 2.17
C SER A 113 3.84 10.96 2.32
N LEU A 114 2.73 11.68 2.46
CA LEU A 114 1.41 11.08 2.39
C LEU A 114 1.08 10.66 0.95
N VAL A 115 0.31 9.58 0.78
CA VAL A 115 -0.17 9.12 -0.54
C VAL A 115 -0.93 10.20 -1.33
N THR A 116 -1.38 11.28 -0.69
CA THR A 116 -2.10 12.40 -1.31
C THR A 116 -1.23 13.62 -1.63
N ASP A 117 0.06 13.61 -1.28
CA ASP A 117 0.95 14.77 -1.54
C ASP A 117 1.27 14.88 -3.03
N ARG A 118 0.89 16.00 -3.65
CA ARG A 118 1.15 16.23 -5.08
C ARG A 118 2.62 16.12 -5.46
N ARG A 119 3.54 16.44 -4.54
CA ARG A 119 4.99 16.33 -4.78
C ARG A 119 5.42 14.87 -4.91
N ILE A 120 4.88 13.98 -4.07
CA ILE A 120 5.19 12.55 -4.16
C ILE A 120 4.56 11.92 -5.40
N LEU A 121 3.34 12.37 -5.77
CA LEU A 121 2.65 11.92 -6.98
C LEU A 121 3.42 12.29 -8.26
N ALA A 122 3.99 13.51 -8.33
CA ALA A 122 4.84 13.90 -9.46
C ALA A 122 6.11 13.03 -9.55
N ARG A 123 6.71 12.67 -8.41
CA ARG A 123 7.88 11.78 -8.36
C ARG A 123 7.55 10.34 -8.73
N LEU A 124 6.38 9.84 -8.35
CA LEU A 124 5.89 8.54 -8.81
C LEU A 124 5.75 8.52 -10.33
N GLN A 125 5.13 9.55 -10.90
CA GLN A 125 4.96 9.65 -12.35
C GLN A 125 6.29 9.68 -13.10
N GLU A 126 7.28 10.43 -12.58
CA GLU A 126 8.64 10.44 -13.13
C GLU A 126 9.31 9.06 -13.01
N ALA A 127 9.24 8.44 -11.82
CA ALA A 127 9.86 7.15 -11.54
C ALA A 127 9.32 6.03 -12.44
N PHE A 128 8.03 6.06 -12.77
CA PHE A 128 7.40 5.04 -13.62
C PHE A 128 7.40 5.36 -15.12
N SER A 129 7.93 6.53 -15.53
CA SER A 129 7.95 6.96 -16.93
C SER A 129 8.75 6.03 -17.86
N TYR A 130 9.70 5.25 -17.30
CA TYR A 130 10.46 4.23 -18.04
C TYR A 130 9.57 3.13 -18.61
N TRP A 131 8.59 2.68 -17.84
CA TRP A 131 7.71 1.56 -18.20
C TRP A 131 6.40 2.02 -18.83
N ARG A 132 5.99 3.25 -18.54
CA ARG A 132 4.82 3.89 -19.13
C ARG A 132 5.20 5.25 -19.71
N PRO A 133 5.63 5.29 -20.98
CA PRO A 133 5.90 6.55 -21.66
C PRO A 133 4.66 7.46 -21.57
N LEU A 134 4.87 8.73 -21.22
CA LEU A 134 3.84 9.73 -20.88
C LEU A 134 2.93 10.16 -22.06
N ALA A 135 2.73 9.34 -23.07
CA ALA A 135 1.96 9.68 -24.27
C ALA A 135 0.51 10.10 -23.92
N GLY A 136 0.27 11.41 -23.87
CA GLY A 136 -1.05 12.03 -23.98
C GLY A 136 -2.03 11.90 -22.80
N ARG A 137 -1.61 11.42 -21.62
CA ARG A 137 -2.54 11.28 -20.47
C ARG A 137 -2.42 12.45 -19.48
N SER A 138 -3.44 13.31 -19.49
CA SER A 138 -3.72 14.25 -18.41
C SER A 138 -4.40 13.48 -17.26
N PHE A 139 -3.69 13.27 -16.15
CA PHE A 139 -4.23 12.58 -14.99
C PHE A 139 -5.00 13.57 -14.11
N SER A 140 -6.33 13.40 -14.03
CA SER A 140 -7.17 14.12 -13.08
C SER A 140 -7.37 13.24 -11.84
N TYR A 141 -6.50 13.39 -10.86
CA TYR A 141 -6.66 12.76 -9.55
C TYR A 141 -7.86 13.37 -8.82
N THR A 142 -8.98 12.67 -8.83
CA THR A 142 -10.10 12.97 -7.94
C THR A 142 -10.04 12.01 -6.77
N PHE A 143 -9.40 12.42 -5.68
CA PHE A 143 -9.56 11.72 -4.41
C PHE A 143 -11.01 11.95 -3.98
N THR A 144 -11.90 10.99 -4.23
CA THR A 144 -13.21 10.98 -3.58
C THR A 144 -12.95 10.81 -2.08
N SER A 145 -12.81 11.94 -1.39
CA SER A 145 -13.06 12.05 0.04
C SER A 145 -14.56 11.81 0.22
N GLN A 146 -15.03 10.57 0.03
CA GLN A 146 -16.36 10.26 0.52
C GLN A 146 -16.29 10.44 2.04
N PRO A 147 -17.04 11.40 2.61
CA PRO A 147 -17.14 11.49 4.05
C PRO A 147 -17.64 10.13 4.53
N ARG A 148 -16.95 9.54 5.51
CA ARG A 148 -17.42 8.29 6.13
C ARG A 148 -18.88 8.53 6.54
N PRO A 149 -19.81 7.60 6.27
CA PRO A 149 -21.14 7.70 6.83
C PRO A 149 -21.00 7.80 8.35
N VAL A 150 -21.51 8.90 8.92
CA VAL A 150 -21.64 9.05 10.36
C VAL A 150 -22.70 8.04 10.78
N ILE A 151 -22.28 6.88 11.30
CA ILE A 151 -23.19 5.93 11.93
C ILE A 151 -23.67 6.61 13.21
N PRO A 152 -24.97 6.94 13.36
CA PRO A 152 -25.48 7.51 14.60
C PRO A 152 -25.23 6.51 15.73
N LEU A 153 -24.50 6.93 16.76
CA LEU A 153 -24.35 6.13 17.98
C LEU A 153 -25.75 5.90 18.58
N PRO A 154 -26.09 4.68 19.01
CA PRO A 154 -27.36 4.41 19.66
C PRO A 154 -27.49 5.28 20.91
N ILE A 155 -28.53 6.11 20.94
CA ILE A 155 -28.87 6.94 22.10
C ILE A 155 -29.21 5.99 23.24
N ARG A 156 -28.32 5.92 24.23
CA ARG A 156 -28.56 5.19 25.48
C ARG A 156 -29.67 5.93 26.24
N THR A 157 -30.91 5.48 26.09
CA THR A 157 -32.03 5.93 26.94
C THR A 157 -31.69 5.60 28.38
N LYS A 158 -31.42 6.61 29.20
CA LYS A 158 -31.31 6.45 30.65
C LYS A 158 -32.67 5.95 31.16
N SER A 159 -32.72 4.69 31.55
CA SER A 159 -33.84 4.12 32.31
C SER A 159 -34.03 4.94 33.59
N GLN A 160 -35.22 5.53 33.71
CA GLN A 160 -35.68 6.37 34.81
C GLN A 160 -35.87 5.49 36.07
N PRO A 161 -35.34 5.88 37.24
CA PRO A 161 -35.58 5.10 38.46
C PRO A 161 -37.02 5.30 38.95
N SER A 162 -37.77 4.21 39.08
CA SER A 162 -39.08 4.19 39.72
C SER A 162 -38.93 4.45 41.22
N ILE A 163 -39.41 5.60 41.69
CA ILE A 163 -39.53 5.89 43.12
C ILE A 163 -40.86 5.29 43.59
N ALA A 164 -40.79 4.25 44.42
CA ALA A 164 -41.94 3.73 45.14
C ALA A 164 -42.19 4.61 46.39
N ILE A 165 -43.39 5.14 46.53
CA ILE A 165 -43.86 5.84 47.73
C ILE A 165 -44.63 4.82 48.57
N PRO A 166 -44.22 4.50 49.82
CA PRO A 166 -45.03 3.68 50.71
C PRO A 166 -46.18 4.49 51.32
N ALA A 167 -47.30 3.78 51.58
CA ALA A 167 -48.53 4.28 52.16
C ALA A 167 -48.40 4.62 53.66
#